data_AF-A0A2L2YYA7-F1
#
_entry.id   AF-A0A2L2YYA7-F1
#
_cell.length_a   1.000
_cell.length_b   1.000
_cell.length_c   1.000
_cell.angle_alpha   90.00
_cell.angle_beta   90.00
_cell.angle_gamma   90.00
#
_symmetry.space_group_name_H-M   'P 1'
#
loop_
_entity.id
_entity.type
_entity.pdbx_description
1 polymer ?
#
loop_
_entity_poly.entity_id
_entity_poly.type
_entity_poly.pdbx_seq_one_letter_code
_entity_poly.pdbx_strand_id
1 'polypeptide(L)' 'GVVLLLDNARSHTSRRTAAVLIKFGSEFFDHPPYSSNLAPSNFHVFLHFKKFLSSSERFGNNEEL' A
#
# COMPACT_ATOMS: atom_id res chain seq x y z
N GLY A 1 13.87 -14.23 -3.28
CA GLY A 1 13.57 -12.98 -2.56
C GLY A 1 12.07 -12.78 -2.52
N VAL A 2 11.60 -11.84 -1.70
CA VAL A 2 10.23 -11.31 -1.77
C VAL A 2 10.28 -10.03 -2.59
N VAL A 3 9.37 -9.85 -3.55
CA VAL A 3 9.25 -8.61 -4.31
C VAL A 3 8.14 -7.77 -3.70
N LEU A 4 8.45 -6.54 -3.35
CA LEU A 4 7.49 -5.58 -2.81
C LEU A 4 7.04 -4.62 -3.92
N LEU A 5 5.74 -4.61 -4.16
CA LEU A 5 5.08 -3.65 -5.03
C LEU A 5 4.42 -2.57 -4.17
N LEU A 6 5.15 -1.48 -3.96
CA LEU A 6 4.70 -0.32 -3.21
C LEU A 6 4.59 0.88 -4.15
N ASP A 7 3.77 1.86 -3.77
CA ASP A 7 3.77 3.13 -4.48
C ASP A 7 5.03 3.96 -4.13
N ASN A 8 5.21 5.08 -4.83
CA ASN A 8 6.33 5.98 -4.63
C ASN A 8 6.15 6.96 -3.46
N ALA A 9 5.30 6.66 -2.47
CA ALA A 9 5.18 7.54 -1.31
C ALA A 9 6.56 7.73 -0.65
N ARG A 10 6.81 8.95 -0.18
CA ARG A 10 8.12 9.39 0.31
C ARG A 10 8.67 8.53 1.46
N SER A 11 7.80 7.95 2.27
CA SER A 11 8.16 7.01 3.34
C SER A 11 8.67 5.67 2.81
N HIS A 12 8.09 5.16 1.71
CA HIS A 12 8.46 3.89 1.10
C HIS A 12 9.77 3.98 0.31
N THR A 13 10.05 5.14 -0.29
CA THR A 13 11.30 5.41 -1.02
C THR A 13 12.42 5.99 -0.13
N SER A 14 12.17 6.14 1.18
CA SER A 14 13.17 6.69 2.10
C SER A 14 14.40 5.77 2.21
N ARG A 15 15.59 6.37 2.34
CA ARG A 15 16.85 5.60 2.47
C ARG A 15 16.84 4.64 3.66
N ARG A 16 16.16 4.99 4.75
CA ARG A 16 16.02 4.12 5.93
C ARG A 16 15.20 2.88 5.60
N THR A 17 14.06 3.06 4.94
CA THR A 17 13.18 1.97 4.51
C THR A 17 13.88 1.04 3.52
N ALA A 18 14.57 1.61 2.53
CA ALA A 18 15.32 0.84 1.55
C ALA A 18 16.44 0.00 2.20
N ALA A 19 17.19 0.57 3.15
CA ALA A 19 18.25 -0.15 3.86
C ALA A 19 17.72 -1.34 4.68
N VAL A 20 16.56 -1.17 5.32
CA VAL A 20 15.90 -2.27 6.05
C VAL A 20 15.49 -3.37 5.08
N LEU A 21 14.88 -3.02 3.95
CA LEU A 21 14.38 -4.02 3.00
C LEU A 21 15.50 -4.80 2.30
N ILE A 22 16.62 -4.15 1.98
CA ILE A 22 17.83 -4.82 1.50
C ILE A 22 18.33 -5.82 2.55
N LYS A 23 18.35 -5.45 3.84
CA LYS A 23 18.75 -6.36 4.93
C LYS A 23 17.84 -7.58 5.04
N PHE A 24 16.55 -7.42 4.73
CA PHE A 24 15.58 -8.53 4.70
C PHE A 24 15.61 -9.34 3.39
N GLY A 25 16.44 -8.97 2.40
CA GLY A 25 16.52 -9.67 1.12
C GLY A 25 15.29 -9.46 0.22
N SER A 26 14.60 -8.32 0.41
CA SER A 26 13.47 -7.92 -0.41
C SER A 26 13.90 -7.02 -1.56
N GLU A 27 13.28 -7.21 -2.72
CA GLU A 27 13.49 -6.42 -3.92
C GLU A 27 12.32 -5.44 -4.11
N PHE A 28 12.60 -4.23 -4.59
CA PHE A 28 11.57 -3.26 -4.94
C PHE A 28 11.24 -3.36 -6.43
N PHE A 29 9.95 -3.37 -6.74
CA PHE A 29 9.51 -3.17 -8.11
C PHE A 29 9.45 -1.66 -8.41
N ASP A 30 10.11 -1.22 -9.47
CA ASP A 30 10.06 0.17 -9.91
C ASP A 30 8.62 0.55 -10.26
N HIS A 31 8.06 1.49 -9.51
CA HIS A 31 6.75 2.03 -9.77
C HIS A 31 6.87 3.38 -10.48
N PRO A 32 6.15 3.63 -11.58
CA PRO A 32 6.20 4.95 -12.20
C PRO A 32 5.50 6.00 -11.32
N PRO A 33 5.94 7.27 -11.34
CA PRO A 33 5.28 8.35 -10.62
C PRO A 33 3.79 8.44 -10.98
N TYR A 34 2.93 8.72 -9.98
CA TYR A 34 1.49 8.93 -10.14
C TYR A 34 0.71 7.76 -10.77
N SER A 35 1.22 6.54 -10.66
CA SER A 35 0.59 5.35 -11.24
C SER A 35 -0.26 4.56 -10.24
N SER A 36 -1.17 5.25 -9.54
CA SER A 36 -2.03 4.62 -8.53
C SER A 36 -2.82 3.40 -9.04
N ASN A 37 -3.12 3.34 -10.34
CA ASN A 37 -3.77 2.19 -10.99
C ASN A 37 -2.88 0.96 -11.15
N LEU A 38 -1.57 1.06 -10.91
CA LEU A 38 -0.62 -0.04 -11.02
C LEU A 38 -0.32 -0.71 -9.67
N ALA A 39 -0.76 -0.12 -8.55
CA ALA A 39 -0.65 -0.73 -7.23
C ALA A 39 -1.87 -1.64 -6.97
N PRO A 40 -1.71 -2.98 -6.82
CA PRO A 40 -2.81 -3.90 -6.59
C PRO A 40 -3.69 -3.57 -5.39
N SER A 41 -3.07 -3.01 -4.34
CA SER A 41 -3.79 -2.50 -3.17
C SER A 41 -4.79 -1.41 -3.55
N ASN A 42 -4.42 -0.48 -4.43
CA ASN A 42 -5.21 0.69 -4.79
C ASN A 42 -6.39 0.37 -5.71
N PHE A 43 -6.18 -0.42 -6.76
CA PHE A 43 -7.26 -0.70 -7.74
C PHE A 43 -8.13 -1.90 -7.37
N HIS A 44 -7.64 -2.85 -6.56
CA HIS A 44 -8.40 -4.04 -6.18
C HIS A 44 -8.86 -3.98 -4.72
N VAL A 45 -7.94 -4.05 -3.76
CA VAL A 45 -8.28 -4.18 -2.33
C VAL A 45 -9.04 -2.95 -1.83
N PHE A 46 -8.49 -1.75 -2.01
CA PHE A 46 -9.11 -0.50 -1.56
C PHE A 46 -10.39 -0.17 -2.34
N LEU A 47 -10.51 -0.63 -3.59
CA LEU A 47 -11.75 -0.47 -4.35
C LEU A 47 -12.89 -1.27 -3.70
N HIS A 48 -12.66 -2.54 -3.39
CA HIS A 48 -13.66 -3.38 -2.71
C HIS A 48 -13.91 -2.90 -1.28
N PHE A 49 -12.86 -2.48 -0.57
CA PHE A 49 -12.98 -1.94 0.78
C PHE A 49 -13.82 -0.65 0.82
N LYS A 50 -13.61 0.29 -0.11
CA LYS A 50 -14.44 1.49 -0.22
C LYS A 50 -15.91 1.17 -0.48
N LYS A 51 -16.19 0.16 -1.32
CA LYS A 51 -17.57 -0.29 -1.56
C LYS A 51 -18.20 -0.85 -0.28
N PHE A 52 -17.47 -1.69 0.44
CA PHE A 52 -17.89 -2.23 1.73
C PHE A 52 -18.21 -1.11 2.73
N LEU A 53 -17.26 -0.18 2.94
CA LEU A 53 -17.44 0.97 3.84
C LEU A 53 -18.61 1.89 3.44
N SER A 54 -18.89 1.99 2.14
CA SER A 54 -20.02 2.80 1.66
C SER A 54 -21.38 2.11 1.91
N SER A 55 -21.37 0.81 2.15
CA SER A 55 -22.55 -0.02 2.45
C SER A 55 -22.68 -0.39 3.93
N SER A 56 -21.68 -0.08 4.77
CA SER A 56 -21.66 -0.41 6.20
C SER A 56 -22.29 0.68 7.05
N GLU A 57 -22.66 0.33 8.30
CA GLU A 57 -23.05 1.33 9.30
C GLU A 57 -21.88 2.26 9.66
N ARG A 58 -22.20 3.43 10.23
CA ARG A 58 -21.18 4.39 10.65
C ARG A 58 -20.53 3.87 11.93
N PHE A 59 -19.22 3.64 11.86
CA PHE A 59 -18.40 3.30 13.02
C PHE A 59 -18.32 4.48 13.98
N GLY A 60 -18.59 4.26 15.27
CA GLY A 60 -18.58 5.28 16.31
C GLY A 60 -17.20 5.50 16.95
N ASN A 61 -16.30 4.54 16.80
CA ASN A 61 -14.94 4.55 17.34
C ASN A 61 -14.00 3.72 16.44
N ASN A 62 -12.74 3.58 16.86
CA ASN A 62 -11.71 2.87 16.09
C ASN A 62 -11.78 1.35 16.28
N GLU A 63 -12.38 0.88 17.37
CA GLU A 63 -12.53 -0.54 17.69
C GLU A 63 -13.63 -1.20 16.87
N GLU A 64 -14.60 -0.40 16.40
CA GLU A 64 -15.70 -0.84 15.54
C GLU A 64 -15.34 -0.88 14.06
N LEU A 65 -14.30 -0.15 13.64
CA LEU A 65 -13.80 -0.10 12.25
C LEU A 65 -13.16 -1.44 11.81
#